data_AF-A0A351PUW9-F1
#
_entry.id   AF-A0A351PUW9-F1
#
_cell.length_a   1.000
_cell.length_b   1.000
_cell.length_c   1.000
_cell.angle_alpha   90.00
_cell.angle_beta   90.00
_cell.angle_gamma   90.00
#
_symmetry.space_group_name_H-M   'P 1'
#
loop_
_entity.id
_entity.type
_entity.pdbx_description
1 polymer ?
#
loop_
_entity_poly.entity_id
_entity_poly.type
_entity_poly.pdbx_seq_one_letter_code
_entity_poly.pdbx_strand_id
1 'polypeptide(L)'
;MINQQIIQEEIIKLTEIKESVKRQLTYNIKQNLDGYKLRATIHGGTYQYFKYKNGMNKNGTYIKKKELSTAKLLTQIEYDKKLLIILTKRIETLKGLSDMLTENPYLQALEKMTEPKRILVNMPFISDEEYILNLNSASA
;
A
#
# COMPACT_ATOMS: atom_id res chain seq x y z
N MET A 1 -10.47 1.98 -21.28
CA MET A 1 -9.14 2.51 -20.92
C MET A 1 -9.14 2.84 -19.45
N ILE A 2 -8.17 2.34 -18.69
CA ILE A 2 -7.95 2.80 -17.32
C ILE A 2 -7.37 4.21 -17.42
N ASN A 3 -8.01 5.19 -16.77
CA ASN A 3 -7.58 6.59 -16.84
C ASN A 3 -6.40 6.80 -15.87
N GLN A 4 -5.20 7.04 -16.42
CA GLN A 4 -3.99 7.31 -15.63
C GLN A 4 -4.19 8.47 -14.64
N GLN A 5 -4.95 9.50 -15.02
CA GLN A 5 -5.25 10.62 -14.15
C GLN A 5 -6.02 10.18 -12.90
N ILE A 6 -7.01 9.29 -13.05
CA ILE A 6 -7.78 8.74 -11.91
C ILE A 6 -6.87 7.94 -10.97
N ILE A 7 -5.93 7.16 -11.51
CA ILE A 7 -4.95 6.42 -10.69
C ILE A 7 -4.08 7.39 -9.90
N GLN A 8 -3.58 8.45 -10.53
CA GLN A 8 -2.72 9.44 -9.87
C GLN A 8 -3.46 10.19 -8.77
N GLU A 9 -4.70 10.63 -9.03
CA GLU A 9 -5.55 11.28 -8.02
C GLU A 9 -5.81 10.37 -6.81
N GLU A 10 -6.10 9.09 -7.03
CA GLU A 10 -6.30 8.13 -5.94
C GLU A 10 -5.00 7.86 -5.16
N ILE A 11 -3.83 7.80 -5.83
CA ILE A 11 -2.53 7.67 -5.16
C ILE A 11 -2.27 8.87 -4.24
N ILE A 12 -2.54 10.09 -4.70
CA ILE A 12 -2.37 11.32 -3.92
C ILE A 12 -3.25 11.26 -2.67
N LYS A 13 -4.55 11.01 -2.86
CA LYS A 13 -5.52 10.92 -1.77
C LYS A 13 -5.15 9.87 -0.72
N LEU A 14 -4.77 8.67 -1.15
CA LEU A 14 -4.35 7.60 -0.23
C LEU A 14 -3.05 7.94 0.50
N THR A 15 -2.14 8.68 -0.15
CA THR A 15 -0.88 9.14 0.47
C THR A 15 -1.16 10.17 1.57
N GLU A 16 -2.06 11.12 1.34
CA GLU A 16 -2.47 12.11 2.36
C GLU A 16 -3.12 11.43 3.57
N ILE A 17 -4.02 10.47 3.32
CA ILE A 17 -4.66 9.67 4.37
C ILE A 17 -3.59 8.89 5.15
N LYS A 18 -2.64 8.25 4.46
CA LYS A 18 -1.55 7.50 5.09
C LYS A 18 -0.71 8.39 6.00
N GLU A 19 -0.36 9.61 5.58
CA GLU A 19 0.40 10.55 6.41
C GLU A 19 -0.41 11.07 7.61
N SER A 20 -1.71 11.28 7.45
CA SER A 20 -2.62 11.59 8.56
C SER A 20 -2.63 10.46 9.61
N VAL A 21 -2.80 9.20 9.17
CA VAL A 21 -2.81 8.02 10.05
C VAL A 21 -1.45 7.84 10.74
N LYS A 22 -0.33 8.05 10.05
CA LYS A 22 1.01 8.00 10.67
C LYS A 22 1.17 9.04 11.79
N ARG A 23 0.70 10.27 11.57
CA ARG A 23 0.74 11.33 12.59
C ARG A 23 -0.09 10.93 13.81
N GLN A 24 -1.31 10.44 13.58
CA GLN A 24 -2.20 9.98 14.66
C GLN A 24 -1.59 8.81 15.44
N LEU A 25 -1.04 7.81 14.74
CA LEU A 25 -0.38 6.67 15.36
C LEU A 25 0.82 7.11 16.21
N THR A 26 1.64 8.03 15.70
CA THR A 26 2.80 8.57 16.42
C THR A 26 2.37 9.30 17.69
N TYR A 27 1.30 10.10 17.61
CA TYR A 27 0.71 10.75 18.79
C TYR A 27 0.20 9.72 19.81
N ASN A 28 -0.53 8.70 19.37
CA ASN A 28 -1.09 7.66 20.22
C ASN A 28 0.00 6.81 20.91
N ILE A 29 1.10 6.48 20.21
CA ILE A 29 2.22 5.71 20.78
C ILE A 29 2.96 6.50 21.87
N LYS A 30 3.10 7.82 21.71
CA LYS A 30 3.76 8.70 22.71
C LYS A 30 3.04 8.72 24.07
N GLN A 31 1.80 8.24 24.16
CA GLN A 31 1.06 8.11 25.42
C GLN A 31 1.54 6.93 26.30
N ASN A 32 2.81 6.51 26.19
CA ASN A 32 3.43 5.41 26.95
C ASN A 32 2.74 4.03 26.82
N LEU A 33 1.97 3.81 25.76
CA LEU A 33 1.35 2.52 25.45
C LEU A 33 2.13 1.71 24.43
N ASP A 34 3.39 2.08 24.16
CA ASP A 34 4.20 1.35 23.20
C ASP A 34 4.48 -0.08 23.66
N GLY A 35 4.38 -1.01 22.71
CA GLY A 35 4.50 -2.45 22.94
C GLY A 35 3.32 -3.11 23.68
N TYR A 36 2.36 -2.34 24.21
CA TYR A 36 1.13 -2.91 24.76
C TYR A 36 0.14 -3.29 23.67
N LYS A 37 -0.62 -4.36 23.93
CA LYS A 37 -1.70 -4.87 23.09
C LYS A 37 -2.95 -5.06 23.93
N LEU A 38 -4.09 -4.98 23.28
CA LEU A 38 -5.38 -5.26 23.89
C LEU A 38 -5.76 -6.72 23.68
N ARG A 39 -6.28 -7.35 24.73
CA ARG A 39 -7.03 -8.60 24.65
C ARG A 39 -8.43 -8.34 25.17
N ALA A 40 -9.44 -8.79 24.44
CA ALA A 40 -10.82 -8.76 24.87
C ALA A 40 -11.33 -10.19 25.08
N THR A 41 -12.11 -10.43 26.14
CA THR A 41 -12.77 -11.71 26.42
C THR A 41 -14.20 -11.46 26.88
N ILE A 42 -15.05 -12.49 26.82
CA ILE A 42 -16.43 -12.41 27.32
C ILE A 42 -16.49 -13.12 28.68
N HIS A 43 -17.14 -12.48 29.66
CA HIS A 43 -17.40 -13.06 30.97
C HIS A 43 -18.78 -12.61 31.46
N GLY A 44 -19.66 -13.57 31.80
CA GLY A 44 -21.02 -13.27 32.29
C GLY A 44 -21.84 -12.41 31.32
N GLY A 45 -21.66 -12.58 30.00
CA GLY A 45 -22.36 -11.79 28.98
C GLY A 45 -21.78 -10.38 28.72
N THR A 46 -20.67 -10.01 29.35
CA THR A 46 -20.03 -8.69 29.17
C THR A 46 -18.60 -8.82 28.66
N TYR A 47 -18.12 -7.78 27.96
CA TYR A 47 -16.73 -7.72 27.51
C TYR A 47 -15.80 -7.27 28.63
N GLN A 48 -14.72 -8.02 28.82
CA GLN A 48 -13.60 -7.68 29.68
C GLN A 48 -12.37 -7.39 28.83
N TYR A 49 -11.60 -6.38 29.23
CA TYR A 49 -10.44 -5.91 28.49
C TYR A 49 -9.17 -6.08 29.32
N PHE A 50 -8.10 -6.50 28.69
CA PHE A 50 -6.80 -6.74 29.30
C PHE A 50 -5.71 -6.11 28.45
N LYS A 51 -4.73 -5.44 29.08
CA LYS A 51 -3.52 -4.98 28.40
C LYS A 51 -2.37 -5.93 28.68
N TYR A 52 -1.56 -6.23 27.67
CA TYR A 52 -0.37 -7.08 27.83
C TYR A 52 0.76 -6.58 26.94
N LYS A 53 2.01 -6.87 27.31
CA LYS A 53 3.20 -6.55 26.50
C LYS A 53 3.78 -7.85 25.93
N ASN A 54 4.30 -7.81 24.71
CA ASN A 54 5.05 -8.96 24.16
C ASN A 54 6.18 -9.35 25.13
N GLY A 55 6.30 -10.65 25.44
CA GLY A 55 7.29 -11.16 26.40
C GLY A 55 6.83 -11.17 27.88
N MET A 56 5.66 -10.63 28.19
CA MET A 56 5.01 -10.77 29.50
C MET A 56 3.88 -11.80 29.46
N ASN A 57 3.38 -12.15 30.65
CA ASN A 57 2.33 -13.14 30.85
C ASN A 57 1.12 -12.88 29.93
N LYS A 58 0.72 -13.88 29.11
CA LYS A 58 -0.35 -13.77 28.09
C LYS A 58 -1.72 -13.40 28.67
N ASN A 59 -1.89 -13.55 29.98
CA ASN A 59 -3.12 -13.20 30.68
C ASN A 59 -3.31 -11.68 30.81
N GLY A 60 -2.23 -10.89 30.78
CA GLY A 60 -2.29 -9.44 30.83
C GLY A 60 -2.83 -8.88 32.15
N THR A 61 -2.95 -7.56 32.21
CA THR A 61 -3.55 -6.82 33.33
C THR A 61 -4.96 -6.38 32.94
N TYR A 62 -5.94 -6.71 33.77
CA TYR A 62 -7.33 -6.28 33.59
C TYR A 62 -7.42 -4.74 33.55
N ILE A 63 -8.14 -4.21 32.56
CA ILE A 63 -8.43 -2.79 32.40
C ILE A 63 -9.75 -2.51 33.10
N LYS A 64 -9.69 -1.71 34.16
CA LYS A 64 -10.89 -1.36 34.93
C LYS A 64 -11.81 -0.46 34.10
N LYS A 65 -13.11 -0.44 34.41
CA LYS A 65 -14.11 0.41 33.73
C LYS A 65 -13.70 1.89 33.67
N LYS A 66 -13.06 2.41 34.73
CA LYS A 66 -12.53 3.78 34.78
C LYS A 66 -11.38 4.07 33.81
N GLU A 67 -10.72 3.03 33.31
CA GLU A 67 -9.58 3.07 32.39
C GLU A 67 -9.97 2.67 30.97
N LEU A 68 -11.26 2.66 30.63
CA LEU A 68 -11.76 2.25 29.30
C LEU A 68 -11.13 3.07 28.16
N SER A 69 -10.72 4.32 28.42
CA SER A 69 -9.94 5.15 27.49
C SER A 69 -8.66 4.45 27.03
N THR A 70 -8.01 3.69 27.91
CA THR A 70 -6.81 2.89 27.60
C THR A 70 -7.14 1.78 26.60
N ALA A 71 -8.25 1.07 26.79
CA ALA A 71 -8.69 0.03 25.86
C ALA A 71 -9.01 0.61 24.47
N LYS A 72 -9.69 1.75 24.43
CA LYS A 72 -9.96 2.48 23.18
C LYS A 72 -8.67 2.89 22.47
N LEU A 73 -7.71 3.45 23.21
CA LEU A 73 -6.44 3.90 22.65
C LEU A 73 -5.60 2.73 22.10
N LEU A 74 -5.52 1.61 22.84
CA LEU A 74 -4.85 0.39 22.36
C LEU A 74 -5.51 -0.16 21.09
N THR A 75 -6.85 -0.16 21.05
CA THR A 75 -7.62 -0.58 19.87
C THR A 75 -7.31 0.32 18.67
N GLN A 76 -7.28 1.65 18.89
CA GLN A 76 -6.97 2.61 17.84
C GLN A 76 -5.55 2.40 17.29
N ILE A 77 -4.56 2.20 18.16
CA ILE A 77 -3.18 1.88 17.76
C ILE A 77 -3.13 0.61 16.90
N GLU A 78 -3.86 -0.45 17.28
CA GLU A 78 -3.92 -1.69 16.51
C GLU A 78 -4.57 -1.47 15.13
N TYR A 79 -5.67 -0.73 15.09
CA TYR A 79 -6.35 -0.37 13.86
C TYR A 79 -5.45 0.45 12.93
N ASP A 80 -4.83 1.52 13.43
CA ASP A 80 -3.96 2.41 12.66
C ASP A 80 -2.78 1.65 12.05
N LYS A 81 -2.16 0.73 12.82
CA LYS A 81 -1.08 -0.14 12.32
C LYS A 81 -1.55 -1.02 11.17
N LYS A 82 -2.73 -1.65 11.28
CA LYS A 82 -3.30 -2.47 10.20
C LYS A 82 -3.64 -1.62 8.98
N LEU A 83 -4.24 -0.45 9.20
CA LEU A 83 -4.61 0.47 8.14
C LEU A 83 -3.38 0.94 7.35
N LEU A 84 -2.27 1.27 8.01
CA LEU A 84 -1.03 1.66 7.34
C LEU A 84 -0.47 0.57 6.43
N ILE A 85 -0.57 -0.71 6.83
CA ILE A 85 -0.15 -1.84 6.00
C ILE A 85 -1.04 -1.92 4.75
N ILE A 86 -2.37 -1.82 4.92
CA ILE A 86 -3.33 -1.88 3.82
C ILE A 86 -3.12 -0.70 2.85
N LEU A 87 -2.99 0.52 3.36
CA LEU A 87 -2.77 1.72 2.55
C LEU A 87 -1.47 1.63 1.76
N THR A 88 -0.39 1.12 2.38
CA THR A 88 0.90 0.96 1.70
C THR A 88 0.80 -0.01 0.53
N LYS A 89 0.23 -1.20 0.75
CA LYS A 89 0.03 -2.19 -0.32
C LYS A 89 -0.85 -1.65 -1.46
N ARG A 90 -1.89 -0.89 -1.12
CA ARG A 90 -2.80 -0.32 -2.12
C ARG A 90 -2.11 0.75 -2.98
N ILE A 91 -1.31 1.63 -2.36
CA ILE A 91 -0.50 2.61 -3.09
C ILE A 91 0.51 1.91 -4.01
N GLU A 92 1.22 0.89 -3.52
CA GLU A 92 2.17 0.12 -4.33
C GLU A 92 1.50 -0.56 -5.53
N THR A 93 0.32 -1.12 -5.32
CA THR A 93 -0.49 -1.74 -6.40
C THR A 93 -0.87 -0.71 -7.46
N LEU A 94 -1.35 0.47 -7.05
CA LEU A 94 -1.75 1.54 -7.97
C LEU A 94 -0.55 2.10 -8.75
N LYS A 95 0.62 2.22 -8.11
CA LYS A 95 1.85 2.62 -8.79
C LYS A 95 2.24 1.62 -9.86
N GLY A 96 2.25 0.32 -9.54
CA GLY A 96 2.53 -0.72 -10.53
C GLY A 96 1.55 -0.72 -11.71
N LEU A 97 0.27 -0.44 -11.46
CA LEU A 97 -0.72 -0.26 -12.53
C LEU A 97 -0.44 0.99 -13.38
N SER A 98 -0.02 2.09 -12.77
CA SER A 98 0.36 3.30 -13.50
C SER A 98 1.54 3.03 -14.44
N ASP A 99 2.56 2.32 -13.95
CA ASP A 99 3.77 2.01 -14.73
C ASP A 99 3.43 1.16 -15.96
N MET A 100 2.55 0.16 -15.81
CA MET A 100 2.08 -0.70 -16.91
C MET A 100 1.31 0.04 -18.01
N LEU A 101 0.70 1.18 -17.71
CA LEU A 101 -0.11 1.94 -18.69
C LEU A 101 0.73 2.83 -19.61
N THR A 102 1.99 3.09 -19.25
CA THR A 102 2.84 4.09 -19.93
C THR A 102 3.82 3.45 -20.91
N GLU A 103 4.19 2.19 -20.72
CA GLU A 103 5.29 1.57 -21.44
C GLU A 103 4.82 0.46 -22.37
N ASN A 104 5.13 0.60 -23.66
CA ASN A 104 5.00 -0.49 -24.61
C ASN A 104 5.96 -1.63 -24.18
N PRO A 105 5.45 -2.85 -23.92
CA PRO A 105 6.28 -3.93 -23.37
C PRO A 105 7.43 -4.34 -24.29
N TYR A 106 7.27 -4.18 -25.61
CA TYR A 106 8.32 -4.46 -26.58
C TYR A 106 9.45 -3.42 -26.52
N LEU A 107 9.11 -2.14 -26.38
CA LEU A 107 10.10 -1.07 -26.21
C LEU A 107 10.82 -1.19 -24.87
N GLN A 108 10.09 -1.47 -23.79
CA GLN A 108 10.67 -1.67 -22.46
C GLN A 108 11.67 -2.85 -22.43
N ALA A 109 11.36 -3.93 -23.15
CA ALA A 109 12.26 -5.07 -23.29
C ALA A 109 13.55 -4.68 -24.02
N LEU A 110 13.45 -3.89 -25.10
CA LEU A 110 14.63 -3.38 -25.82
C LEU A 110 15.51 -2.47 -24.96
N GLU A 111 14.93 -1.52 -24.23
CA GLU A 111 15.70 -0.57 -23.41
C GLU A 111 16.56 -1.25 -22.34
N LYS A 112 16.12 -2.41 -21.85
CA LYS A 112 16.87 -3.23 -20.89
C LYS A 112 18.01 -4.05 -21.53
N MET A 113 18.17 -4.01 -22.85
CA MET A 113 19.23 -4.70 -23.58
C MET A 113 20.40 -3.78 -23.89
N THR A 114 21.61 -4.33 -23.88
CA THR A 114 22.80 -3.60 -24.34
C THR A 114 22.65 -3.22 -25.81
N GLU A 115 23.18 -2.06 -26.20
CA GLU A 115 23.08 -1.54 -27.58
C GLU A 115 23.48 -2.55 -28.66
N PRO A 116 24.58 -3.32 -28.54
CA PRO A 116 24.95 -4.31 -29.56
C PRO A 116 23.97 -5.49 -29.66
N LYS A 117 23.18 -5.76 -28.62
CA LYS A 117 22.16 -6.81 -28.64
C LYS A 117 20.85 -6.28 -29.21
N ARG A 118 20.51 -5.01 -28.96
CA ARG A 118 19.29 -4.38 -29.50
C ARG A 118 19.23 -4.44 -31.01
N ILE A 119 20.34 -4.15 -31.70
CA ILE A 119 20.40 -4.18 -33.17
C ILE A 119 20.16 -5.57 -33.80
N LEU A 120 20.29 -6.64 -33.00
CA LEU A 120 20.09 -8.02 -33.46
C LEU A 120 18.66 -8.53 -33.19
N VAL A 121 17.84 -7.76 -32.47
CA VAL A 121 16.48 -8.16 -32.13
C VAL A 121 15.56 -7.83 -33.29
N ASN A 122 14.87 -8.84 -33.80
CA ASN A 122 13.72 -8.65 -34.67
C ASN A 122 12.46 -8.52 -33.79
N MET A 123 11.93 -7.31 -33.68
CA MET A 123 10.78 -7.05 -32.83
C MET A 123 9.49 -7.45 -33.57
N PRO A 124 8.60 -8.27 -32.97
CA PRO A 124 7.30 -8.60 -33.58
C PRO A 124 6.27 -7.46 -33.42
N PHE A 125 6.73 -6.25 -33.14
CA PHE A 125 5.95 -5.03 -32.98
C PHE A 125 6.56 -3.95 -33.87
N ILE A 126 5.69 -3.22 -34.56
CA ILE A 126 6.01 -2.02 -35.33
C ILE A 126 5.10 -0.92 -34.81
N SER A 127 5.60 0.31 -34.71
CA SER A 127 4.73 1.42 -34.32
C SER A 127 3.76 1.75 -35.45
N ASP A 128 2.67 2.46 -35.12
CA ASP A 128 1.69 2.90 -36.13
C ASP A 128 2.36 3.80 -37.18
N GLU A 129 3.29 4.68 -36.76
CA GLU A 129 4.06 5.54 -37.65
C GLU A 129 4.94 4.72 -38.61
N GLU A 130 5.63 3.71 -38.08
CA GLU A 130 6.52 2.83 -38.85
C GLU A 130 5.73 1.92 -39.80
N TYR A 131 4.56 1.46 -39.38
CA TYR A 131 3.61 0.74 -40.24
C TYR A 131 3.12 1.60 -41.41
N ILE A 132 2.73 2.84 -41.16
CA ILE A 132 2.27 3.78 -42.20
C ILE A 132 3.40 4.08 -43.20
N LEU A 133 4.64 4.27 -42.73
CA LEU A 133 5.81 4.48 -43.60
C LEU A 133 6.09 3.27 -44.50
N ASN A 134 6.03 2.06 -43.96
CA ASN A 134 6.23 0.81 -44.72
C ASN A 134 5.11 0.57 -45.75
N LEU A 135 3.87 0.94 -45.43
CA LEU A 135 2.74 0.85 -46.37
C LEU A 135 2.91 1.76 -47.58
N ASN A 136 3.38 3.00 -47.36
CA ASN A 136 3.58 3.97 -48.43
C ASN A 136 4.78 3.63 -49.32
N SER A 137 5.80 2.97 -48.78
CA SER A 137 6.99 2.54 -49.52
C SER A 137 6.79 1.22 -50.28
N ALA A 138 5.80 0.39 -49.91
CA ALA A 138 5.39 -0.78 -50.69
C ALA A 138 4.42 -0.46 -51.84
N SER A 139 3.90 0.78 -51.89
CA SER A 139 2.92 1.24 -52.89
C SER A 139 3.54 2.11 -54.00
N ALA A 140 4.87 2.28 -53.99
CA ALA A 140 5.67 3.04 -54.95
C ALA A 140 6.60 2.10 -55.73
#